data_AF-A0A6A3MZ35-F1
#
_entry.id   AF-A0A6A3MZ35-F1
#
_cell.length_a   1.000
_cell.length_b   1.000
_cell.length_c   1.000
_cell.angle_alpha   90.00
_cell.angle_beta   90.00
_cell.angle_gamma   90.00
#
_symmetry.space_group_name_H-M   'P 1'
#
loop_
_entity.id
_entity.type
_entity.pdbx_description
1 polymer ?
#
loop_
_entity_poly.entity_id
_entity_poly.type
_entity_poly.pdbx_seq_one_letter_code
_entity_poly.pdbx_strand_id
1 'polypeptide(L)'
;MATRKSYPAAFKLSVVRELTEGPSPPSVRSLAQRHGVTPSMVHKWLGSRAELEAAVALDAHRSGRQRKLCSGRRPNVAVDAALLQWVHARRESGQSVTDRLMKEQARAIAQEQGLADFHASNGYIYSFKGRNKLLTAPTSSASDGGVNKRHKVGTETVTVQVSQEAEAARRDCMFGIDIGLKNVKCALVCGTTGSILATSSVPIQHDASLLESEQSVPNILLAVLAAVQALPTPLRQSIRSVGICGVMHGIVWWRCKSVRQAMCEFLSARGDSGATSAKSWPWSTYITFLDQRCTPSLLAEWRAKIQLANSAPDVTSFTLEAAGGCASSSPIASGYGLATFAYMMERQPGDIEGFDTCGTIQDFIAFVLCGHSAPSQNCMDVTDAFSWGGFDMNTKTWNPRTLACMHQCARSRSSSSHATDSEGSRCDYRTEL
;
A
#
# COMPACT_ATOMS: atom_id res chain seq x y z
N MET A 1 -4.21 -15.23 -11.63
CA MET A 1 -2.78 -15.22 -12.01
C MET A 1 -1.96 -15.71 -10.81
N ALA A 2 -1.18 -16.79 -10.97
CA ALA A 2 -0.36 -17.33 -9.89
C ALA A 2 0.71 -16.30 -9.47
N THR A 3 0.75 -15.96 -8.18
CA THR A 3 1.76 -15.05 -7.63
C THR A 3 3.16 -15.63 -7.83
N ARG A 4 4.04 -14.86 -8.48
CA ARG A 4 5.41 -15.29 -8.79
C ARG A 4 6.21 -15.40 -7.49
N LYS A 5 6.36 -16.62 -6.95
CA LYS A 5 7.17 -16.90 -5.76
C LYS A 5 8.62 -16.40 -5.96
N SER A 6 9.12 -15.61 -5.01
CA SER A 6 10.49 -15.09 -5.01
C SER A 6 11.27 -15.63 -3.81
N TYR A 7 12.45 -16.17 -4.06
CA TYR A 7 13.26 -16.91 -3.07
C TYR A 7 14.51 -16.11 -2.64
N PRO A 8 14.94 -16.17 -1.36
CA PRO A 8 16.18 -15.54 -0.89
C PRO A 8 17.45 -16.12 -1.53
N ALA A 9 18.55 -15.35 -1.58
CA ALA A 9 19.83 -15.82 -2.12
C ALA A 9 20.40 -17.02 -1.35
N ALA A 10 20.24 -17.06 -0.02
CA ALA A 10 20.68 -18.18 0.82
C ALA A 10 19.96 -19.49 0.45
N PHE A 11 18.64 -19.44 0.25
CA PHE A 11 17.86 -20.60 -0.19
C PHE A 11 18.26 -21.06 -1.60
N LYS A 12 18.49 -20.12 -2.52
CA LYS A 12 18.93 -20.47 -3.87
C LYS A 12 20.30 -21.15 -3.85
N LEU A 13 21.21 -20.66 -3.01
CA LEU A 13 22.53 -21.23 -2.84
C LEU A 13 22.48 -22.63 -2.20
N SER A 14 21.62 -22.86 -1.20
CA SER A 14 21.47 -24.18 -0.59
C SER A 14 21.00 -25.23 -1.59
N VAL A 15 20.04 -24.88 -2.46
CA VAL A 15 19.58 -25.76 -3.54
C VAL A 15 20.70 -26.06 -4.54
N VAL A 16 21.52 -25.07 -4.90
CA VAL A 16 22.66 -25.28 -5.81
C VAL A 16 23.72 -26.18 -5.17
N ARG A 17 24.04 -25.98 -3.88
CA ARG A 17 25.01 -26.82 -3.16
C ARG A 17 24.58 -28.27 -3.07
N GLU A 18 23.30 -28.53 -2.78
CA GLU A 18 22.75 -29.89 -2.74
C GLU A 18 22.87 -30.62 -4.09
N LEU A 19 22.81 -29.86 -5.20
CA LEU A 19 23.02 -30.40 -6.55
C LEU A 19 24.50 -30.68 -6.89
N THR A 20 25.43 -29.93 -6.31
CA THR A 20 26.85 -29.93 -6.74
C THR A 20 27.84 -30.50 -5.73
N GLU A 21 27.49 -30.58 -4.44
CA GLU A 21 28.42 -30.88 -3.34
C GLU A 21 28.06 -32.17 -2.57
N GLY A 22 27.03 -32.90 -2.98
CA GLY A 22 26.61 -34.17 -2.35
C GLY A 22 27.34 -35.41 -2.91
N PRO A 23 27.51 -36.49 -2.11
CA PRO A 23 28.17 -37.73 -2.54
C PRO A 23 27.41 -38.51 -3.63
N SER A 24 26.12 -38.21 -3.81
CA SER A 24 25.31 -38.65 -4.95
C SER A 24 24.35 -37.52 -5.35
N PRO A 25 24.67 -36.73 -6.38
CA PRO A 25 23.88 -35.55 -6.73
C PRO A 25 22.51 -35.98 -7.29
N PRO A 26 21.40 -35.47 -6.74
CA PRO A 26 20.06 -35.77 -7.25
C PRO A 26 19.87 -35.18 -8.65
N SER A 27 18.97 -35.76 -9.45
CA SER A 27 18.60 -35.13 -10.72
C SER A 27 17.94 -33.77 -10.49
N VAL A 28 18.15 -32.80 -11.40
CA VAL A 28 17.54 -31.46 -11.33
C VAL A 28 16.02 -31.54 -11.15
N ARG A 29 15.37 -32.53 -11.80
CA ARG A 29 13.93 -32.76 -11.69
C ARG A 29 13.51 -33.22 -10.28
N SER A 30 14.24 -34.17 -9.70
CA SER A 30 14.01 -34.67 -8.34
C SER A 30 14.22 -33.56 -7.29
N LEU A 31 15.30 -32.79 -7.46
CA LEU A 31 15.63 -31.67 -6.58
C LEU A 31 14.60 -30.53 -6.66
N ALA A 32 14.15 -30.18 -7.87
CA ALA A 32 13.13 -29.16 -8.07
C ALA A 32 11.80 -29.54 -7.39
N GLN A 33 11.38 -30.81 -7.50
CA GLN A 33 10.18 -31.33 -6.85
C GLN A 33 10.28 -31.26 -5.32
N ARG A 34 11.42 -31.66 -4.76
CA ARG A 34 11.68 -31.63 -3.30
C ARG A 34 11.56 -30.22 -2.71
N HIS A 35 12.06 -29.23 -3.44
CA HIS A 35 12.09 -27.82 -3.00
C HIS A 35 10.87 -26.99 -3.45
N GLY A 36 9.90 -27.60 -4.14
CA GLY A 36 8.71 -26.89 -4.63
C GLY A 36 9.01 -25.80 -5.66
N VAL A 37 10.09 -25.96 -6.43
CA VAL A 37 10.57 -25.02 -7.47
C VAL A 37 10.52 -25.68 -8.84
N THR A 38 10.72 -24.90 -9.91
CA THR A 38 10.76 -25.48 -11.27
C THR A 38 12.19 -25.84 -11.68
N PRO A 39 12.41 -26.86 -12.54
CA PRO A 39 13.74 -27.21 -13.06
C PRO A 39 14.46 -26.03 -13.72
N SER A 40 13.71 -25.15 -14.42
CA SER A 40 14.25 -23.93 -15.04
C SER A 40 14.86 -22.96 -14.00
N MET A 41 14.25 -22.86 -12.82
CA MET A 41 14.78 -22.02 -11.73
C MET A 41 16.09 -22.58 -11.19
N VAL A 42 16.18 -23.91 -11.03
CA VAL A 42 17.39 -24.58 -10.56
C VAL A 42 18.55 -24.37 -11.55
N HIS A 43 18.32 -24.55 -12.86
CA HIS A 43 19.32 -24.25 -13.88
C HIS A 43 19.78 -22.78 -13.86
N LYS A 44 18.85 -21.85 -13.67
CA LYS A 44 19.18 -20.42 -13.57
C LYS A 44 20.03 -20.10 -12.35
N TRP A 45 19.76 -20.73 -11.20
CA TRP A 45 20.54 -20.54 -9.98
C TRP A 45 21.93 -21.18 -10.09
N LEU A 46 22.01 -22.35 -10.73
CA LEU A 46 23.29 -23.01 -11.02
C LEU A 46 24.21 -22.12 -11.86
N GLY A 47 23.68 -21.49 -12.91
CA GLY A 47 24.41 -20.53 -13.73
C GLY A 47 24.76 -19.20 -13.03
N SER A 48 24.25 -18.96 -11.82
CA SER A 48 24.51 -17.75 -11.02
C SER A 48 25.17 -18.09 -9.67
N ARG A 49 25.79 -19.27 -9.53
CA ARG A 49 26.34 -19.78 -8.25
C ARG A 49 27.29 -18.80 -7.56
N ALA A 50 28.29 -18.29 -8.29
CA ALA A 50 29.27 -17.36 -7.73
C ALA A 50 28.64 -16.05 -7.22
N GLU A 51 27.61 -15.55 -7.92
CA GLU A 51 26.85 -14.36 -7.48
C GLU A 51 26.07 -14.63 -6.19
N LEU A 52 25.51 -15.84 -6.05
CA LEU A 52 24.79 -16.27 -4.85
C LEU A 52 25.74 -16.43 -3.65
N GLU A 53 26.93 -17.00 -3.85
CA GLU A 53 27.96 -17.15 -2.82
C GLU A 53 28.44 -15.78 -2.31
N ALA A 54 28.78 -14.86 -3.22
CA ALA A 54 29.17 -13.50 -2.88
C ALA A 54 28.06 -12.74 -2.13
N ALA A 55 26.80 -12.93 -2.53
CA ALA A 55 25.68 -12.29 -1.86
C ALA A 55 25.44 -12.82 -0.44
N VAL A 56 25.53 -14.13 -0.24
CA VAL A 56 25.38 -14.74 1.08
C VAL A 56 26.54 -14.34 2.00
N ALA A 57 27.77 -14.28 1.50
CA ALA A 57 28.93 -13.82 2.27
C ALA A 57 28.77 -12.35 2.75
N LEU A 58 28.27 -11.48 1.87
CA LEU A 58 28.01 -10.08 2.21
C LEU A 58 26.79 -9.89 3.14
N ASP A 59 25.80 -10.80 3.10
CA ASP A 59 24.65 -10.78 4.01
C ASP A 59 25.00 -11.33 5.42
N ALA A 60 26.07 -12.12 5.56
CA ALA A 60 26.56 -12.64 6.85
C ALA A 60 27.04 -11.52 7.81
N HIS A 61 27.36 -10.34 7.29
CA HIS A 61 27.83 -9.18 8.06
C HIS A 61 26.75 -8.10 8.29
N ARG A 62 25.49 -8.33 7.90
CA ARG A 62 24.39 -7.37 8.09
C ARG A 62 23.19 -8.00 8.80
N SER A 63 22.83 -7.45 9.95
CA SER A 63 21.62 -7.79 10.69
C SER A 63 20.37 -7.19 10.02
N GLY A 64 19.92 -7.75 8.89
CA GLY A 64 18.64 -7.36 8.27
C GLY A 64 18.47 -7.70 6.78
N ARG A 65 17.29 -8.25 6.44
CA ARG A 65 16.74 -8.63 5.09
C ARG A 65 17.75 -9.25 4.10
N GLN A 66 17.65 -10.59 3.93
CA GLN A 66 18.41 -11.34 2.91
C GLN A 66 18.10 -10.86 1.48
N ARG A 67 19.16 -10.69 0.66
CA ARG A 67 19.01 -10.26 -0.73
C ARG A 67 18.29 -11.32 -1.58
N LYS A 68 17.38 -10.86 -2.44
CA LYS A 68 16.68 -11.69 -3.44
C LYS A 68 17.34 -11.46 -4.81
N LEU A 69 18.39 -12.21 -5.12
CA LEU A 69 19.08 -12.13 -6.42
C LEU A 69 18.31 -12.86 -7.54
N CYS A 70 18.64 -12.62 -8.80
CA CYS A 70 18.05 -13.30 -9.97
C CYS A 70 16.54 -13.08 -10.23
N SER A 71 15.89 -12.15 -9.51
CA SER A 71 14.52 -11.68 -9.81
C SER A 71 14.55 -10.28 -10.41
N GLY A 72 14.64 -10.20 -11.74
CA GLY A 72 14.65 -8.95 -12.51
C GLY A 72 15.42 -9.11 -13.83
N ARG A 73 15.11 -8.27 -14.84
CA ARG A 73 15.96 -8.14 -16.02
C ARG A 73 17.33 -7.59 -15.57
N ARG A 74 18.42 -8.19 -16.04
CA ARG A 74 19.79 -7.74 -15.71
C ARG A 74 20.01 -6.30 -16.24
N PRO A 75 20.84 -5.48 -15.57
CA PRO A 75 21.23 -4.16 -16.10
C PRO A 75 21.85 -4.33 -17.50
N ASN A 76 21.52 -3.45 -18.44
CA ASN A 76 22.21 -3.41 -19.72
C ASN A 76 23.43 -2.51 -19.55
N VAL A 77 24.60 -3.12 -19.28
CA VAL A 77 25.82 -2.41 -18.90
C VAL A 77 26.26 -1.40 -19.97
N ALA A 78 26.09 -1.73 -21.25
CA ALA A 78 26.46 -0.86 -22.36
C ALA A 78 25.55 0.37 -22.49
N VAL A 79 24.23 0.21 -22.31
CA VAL A 79 23.28 1.32 -22.31
C VAL A 79 23.44 2.18 -21.05
N ASP A 80 23.62 1.55 -19.88
CA ASP A 80 23.81 2.24 -18.60
C ASP A 80 25.08 3.12 -18.62
N ALA A 81 26.21 2.64 -19.14
CA ALA A 81 27.46 3.40 -19.20
C ALA A 81 27.34 4.65 -20.08
N ALA A 82 26.81 4.50 -21.30
CA ALA A 82 26.63 5.62 -22.23
C ALA A 82 25.57 6.62 -21.72
N LEU A 83 24.50 6.14 -21.09
CA LEU A 83 23.48 7.01 -20.51
C LEU A 83 24.04 7.83 -19.34
N LEU A 84 24.90 7.22 -18.50
CA LEU A 84 25.55 7.92 -17.39
C LEU A 84 26.46 9.06 -17.88
N GLN A 85 27.29 8.79 -18.88
CA GLN A 85 28.15 9.81 -19.51
C GLN A 85 27.33 10.98 -20.04
N TRP A 86 26.23 10.69 -20.74
CA TRP A 86 25.33 11.72 -21.24
C TRP A 86 24.68 12.55 -20.12
N VAL A 87 24.28 11.92 -19.01
CA VAL A 87 23.72 12.64 -17.85
C VAL A 87 24.76 13.58 -17.24
N HIS A 88 26.02 13.15 -17.13
CA HIS A 88 27.09 13.96 -16.56
C HIS A 88 27.38 15.19 -17.45
N ALA A 89 27.56 14.99 -18.76
CA ALA A 89 27.80 16.08 -19.71
C ALA A 89 26.69 17.15 -19.71
N ARG A 90 25.43 16.73 -19.55
CA ARG A 90 24.29 17.66 -19.45
C ARG A 90 24.25 18.42 -18.13
N ARG A 91 24.66 17.79 -17.03
CA ARG A 91 24.74 18.46 -15.72
C ARG A 91 25.90 19.46 -15.68
N GLU A 92 27.03 19.13 -16.29
CA GLU A 92 28.20 20.03 -16.41
C GLU A 92 27.88 21.28 -17.26
N SER A 93 27.00 21.15 -18.26
CA SER A 93 26.50 22.27 -19.07
C SER A 93 25.33 23.04 -18.42
N GLY A 94 25.01 22.76 -17.14
CA GLY A 94 23.97 23.46 -16.39
C GLY A 94 22.54 23.12 -16.81
N GLN A 95 22.33 22.06 -17.61
CA GLN A 95 21.01 21.66 -18.09
C GLN A 95 20.34 20.65 -17.14
N SER A 96 19.08 20.88 -16.82
CA SER A 96 18.30 19.93 -16.01
C SER A 96 17.95 18.67 -16.82
N VAL A 97 18.32 17.50 -16.30
CA VAL A 97 18.02 16.21 -16.93
C VAL A 97 16.82 15.56 -16.25
N THR A 98 15.68 15.52 -16.94
CA THR A 98 14.44 14.90 -16.44
C THR A 98 14.36 13.40 -16.74
N ASP A 99 13.49 12.68 -16.04
CA ASP A 99 13.27 11.24 -16.23
C ASP A 99 12.78 10.92 -17.63
N ARG A 100 11.95 11.80 -18.21
CA ARG A 100 11.49 11.68 -19.60
C ARG A 100 12.68 11.70 -20.56
N LEU A 101 13.56 12.69 -20.39
CA LEU A 101 14.78 12.88 -21.17
C LEU A 101 15.74 11.69 -21.05
N MET A 102 15.94 11.16 -19.84
CA MET A 102 16.75 9.94 -19.63
C MET A 102 16.16 8.72 -20.36
N LYS A 103 14.83 8.60 -20.46
CA LYS A 103 14.18 7.46 -21.15
C LYS A 103 14.32 7.56 -22.65
N GLU A 104 14.13 8.76 -23.19
CA GLU A 104 14.33 9.05 -24.61
C GLU A 104 15.79 8.76 -25.00
N GLN A 105 16.74 9.27 -24.22
CA GLN A 105 18.16 9.02 -24.46
C GLN A 105 18.53 7.54 -24.32
N ALA A 106 18.01 6.82 -23.31
CA ALA A 106 18.29 5.40 -23.13
C ALA A 106 17.79 4.55 -24.32
N ARG A 107 16.65 4.93 -24.93
CA ARG A 107 16.15 4.26 -26.14
C ARG A 107 17.04 4.56 -27.35
N ALA A 108 17.46 5.81 -27.53
CA ALA A 108 18.35 6.20 -28.61
C ALA A 108 19.68 5.44 -28.55
N ILE A 109 20.33 5.40 -27.38
CA ILE A 109 21.55 4.64 -27.13
C ILE A 109 21.36 3.15 -27.41
N ALA A 110 20.22 2.57 -26.99
CA ALA A 110 19.94 1.18 -27.25
C ALA A 110 19.76 0.87 -28.75
N GLN A 111 19.13 1.78 -29.49
CA GLN A 111 18.97 1.66 -30.94
C GLN A 111 20.32 1.74 -31.67
N GLU A 112 21.19 2.67 -31.27
CA GLU A 112 22.56 2.80 -31.79
C GLU A 112 23.42 1.55 -31.52
N GLN A 113 23.17 0.89 -30.38
CA GLN A 113 23.86 -0.34 -29.98
C GLN A 113 23.20 -1.62 -30.54
N GLY A 114 22.21 -1.50 -31.43
CA GLY A 114 21.54 -2.66 -32.07
C GLY A 114 20.60 -3.45 -31.15
N LEU A 115 20.15 -2.87 -30.04
CA LEU A 115 19.28 -3.51 -29.05
C LEU A 115 17.80 -3.17 -29.31
N ALA A 116 17.21 -3.81 -30.32
CA ALA A 116 15.83 -3.55 -30.75
C ALA A 116 14.75 -3.81 -29.66
N ASP A 117 14.99 -4.75 -28.74
CA ASP A 117 14.03 -5.14 -27.69
C ASP A 117 14.21 -4.40 -26.35
N PHE A 118 15.03 -3.33 -26.34
CA PHE A 118 15.29 -2.57 -25.13
C PHE A 118 14.12 -1.65 -24.75
N HIS A 119 13.63 -1.79 -23.52
CA HIS A 119 12.53 -0.97 -23.02
C HIS A 119 12.96 -0.10 -21.82
N ALA A 120 13.10 1.21 -22.06
CA ALA A 120 13.36 2.23 -21.03
C ALA A 120 12.12 2.50 -20.15
N SER A 121 11.73 1.54 -19.31
CA SER A 121 10.59 1.66 -18.40
C SER A 121 10.87 2.65 -17.25
N ASN A 122 9.82 3.06 -16.53
CA ASN A 122 9.97 3.81 -15.27
C ASN A 122 10.86 3.07 -14.26
N GLY A 123 10.66 1.76 -14.12
CA GLY A 123 11.46 0.93 -13.22
C GLY A 123 12.93 0.81 -13.64
N TYR A 124 13.21 0.83 -14.95
CA TYR A 124 14.58 0.88 -15.47
C TYR A 124 15.28 2.17 -15.04
N ILE A 125 14.67 3.34 -15.24
CA ILE A 125 15.25 4.63 -14.84
C ILE A 125 15.43 4.76 -13.34
N TYR A 126 14.43 4.32 -12.56
CA TYR A 126 14.53 4.32 -11.10
C TYR A 126 15.73 3.49 -10.64
N SER A 127 15.89 2.29 -11.20
CA SER A 127 17.02 1.41 -10.89
C SER A 127 18.35 2.00 -11.37
N PHE A 128 18.39 2.59 -12.57
CA PHE A 128 19.56 3.26 -13.14
C PHE A 128 20.03 4.41 -12.24
N LYS A 129 19.12 5.27 -11.77
CA LYS A 129 19.45 6.35 -10.85
C LYS A 129 19.98 5.86 -9.52
N GLY A 130 19.37 4.80 -8.97
CA GLY A 130 19.82 4.17 -7.73
C GLY A 130 21.22 3.57 -7.86
N ARG A 131 21.51 2.86 -8.96
CA ARG A 131 22.83 2.28 -9.24
C ARG A 131 23.92 3.35 -9.40
N ASN A 132 23.59 4.47 -10.03
CA ASN A 132 24.54 5.52 -10.37
C ASN A 132 24.54 6.70 -9.38
N LYS A 133 23.90 6.55 -8.21
CA LYS A 133 23.83 7.60 -7.17
C LYS A 133 23.35 8.96 -7.70
N LEU A 134 22.45 8.94 -8.68
CA LEU A 134 21.87 10.14 -9.29
C LEU A 134 20.65 10.68 -8.52
N LEU A 135 20.26 9.99 -7.44
CA LEU A 135 19.26 10.44 -6.48
C LEU A 135 19.92 11.48 -5.57
N THR A 136 19.47 12.72 -5.65
CA THR A 136 20.00 13.86 -4.88
C THR A 136 19.96 13.60 -3.38
N ALA A 137 21.11 13.74 -2.72
CA ALA A 137 21.22 13.76 -1.26
C ALA A 137 20.74 15.10 -0.68
N PRO A 138 20.21 15.13 0.56
CA PRO A 138 19.96 16.38 1.27
C PRO A 138 21.29 16.89 1.84
N THR A 139 21.78 18.02 1.35
CA THR A 139 23.01 18.65 1.87
C THR A 139 22.69 19.71 2.91
N SER A 140 23.12 19.47 4.14
CA SER A 140 23.33 20.46 5.19
C SER A 140 24.80 20.86 5.26
N SER A 141 25.12 22.14 5.08
CA SER A 141 26.07 22.91 5.91
C SER A 141 26.29 24.31 5.32
N ALA A 142 26.29 25.30 6.21
CA ALA A 142 26.24 26.74 6.00
C ALA A 142 27.55 27.39 5.53
N SER A 143 27.44 28.54 4.83
CA SER A 143 27.95 29.84 5.30
C SER A 143 27.68 30.97 4.28
N ASP A 144 26.90 31.95 4.76
CA ASP A 144 27.05 33.40 4.60
C ASP A 144 26.82 34.13 3.24
N GLY A 145 26.24 35.33 3.36
CA GLY A 145 26.16 36.36 2.30
C GLY A 145 24.83 36.45 1.55
N GLY A 146 23.98 37.38 1.96
CA GLY A 146 22.60 37.53 1.48
C GLY A 146 22.41 37.94 0.02
N VAL A 147 21.17 37.72 -0.45
CA VAL A 147 20.31 38.65 -1.22
C VAL A 147 19.07 37.86 -1.64
N ASN A 148 17.90 38.43 -1.35
CA ASN A 148 16.55 37.92 -1.61
C ASN A 148 16.40 37.09 -2.90
N LYS A 149 16.15 35.77 -2.74
CA LYS A 149 15.44 34.98 -3.74
C LYS A 149 14.27 34.27 -3.08
N ARG A 150 13.06 34.71 -3.49
CA ARG A 150 11.78 34.03 -3.24
C ARG A 150 11.98 32.52 -3.38
N HIS A 151 11.75 31.79 -2.29
CA HIS A 151 11.72 30.35 -2.29
C HIS A 151 10.60 29.88 -3.22
N LYS A 152 10.97 29.35 -4.38
CA LYS A 152 10.06 28.57 -5.23
C LYS A 152 10.01 27.16 -4.64
N VAL A 153 9.08 26.97 -3.70
CA VAL A 153 8.64 25.63 -3.27
C VAL A 153 8.24 24.87 -4.53
N GLY A 154 8.86 23.72 -4.76
CA GLY A 154 8.52 22.84 -5.88
C GLY A 154 7.15 22.23 -5.62
N THR A 155 6.09 22.93 -6.01
CA THR A 155 4.73 22.39 -5.99
C THR A 155 4.67 21.26 -7.02
N GLU A 156 4.53 20.01 -6.57
CA GLU A 156 4.03 18.94 -7.44
C GLU A 156 2.69 19.41 -8.02
N THR A 157 2.64 19.60 -9.34
CA THR A 157 1.56 20.35 -10.00
C THR A 157 0.32 19.48 -10.21
N VAL A 158 -0.86 20.05 -9.96
CA VAL A 158 -2.14 19.47 -10.40
C VAL A 158 -2.10 19.26 -11.91
N THR A 159 -2.46 18.06 -12.36
CA THR A 159 -2.57 17.75 -13.79
C THR A 159 -4.03 17.54 -14.16
N VAL A 160 -4.45 18.09 -15.30
CA VAL A 160 -5.81 17.94 -15.85
C VAL A 160 -5.72 17.64 -17.35
N GLN A 161 -6.52 16.69 -17.81
CA GLN A 161 -6.67 16.37 -19.23
C GLN A 161 -8.16 16.29 -19.56
N VAL A 162 -8.56 16.80 -20.72
CA VAL A 162 -9.96 16.81 -21.20
C VAL A 162 -9.97 16.31 -22.64
N SER A 163 -10.88 15.39 -22.99
CA SER A 163 -11.01 14.86 -24.35
C SER A 163 -11.96 15.69 -25.21
N GLN A 164 -11.82 15.58 -26.53
CA GLN A 164 -12.71 16.24 -27.50
C GLN A 164 -14.14 15.65 -27.48
N GLU A 165 -14.32 14.43 -26.98
CA GLU A 165 -15.62 13.75 -26.85
C GLU A 165 -16.46 14.26 -25.66
N ALA A 166 -15.89 15.13 -24.82
CA ALA A 166 -16.51 15.63 -23.59
C ALA A 166 -17.84 16.37 -23.81
N GLU A 167 -18.03 17.08 -24.92
CA GLU A 167 -19.29 17.81 -25.16
C GLU A 167 -20.44 16.90 -25.56
N ALA A 168 -20.19 15.84 -26.32
CA ALA A 168 -21.20 14.91 -26.82
C ALA A 168 -21.69 13.93 -25.74
N ALA A 169 -20.80 13.51 -24.83
CA ALA A 169 -21.08 12.49 -23.82
C ALA A 169 -21.69 13.02 -22.50
N ARG A 170 -22.08 14.30 -22.45
CA ARG A 170 -22.54 14.95 -21.20
C ARG A 170 -23.64 14.17 -20.47
N ARG A 171 -24.56 13.50 -21.17
CA ARG A 171 -25.71 12.83 -20.55
C ARG A 171 -25.40 11.48 -19.93
N ASP A 172 -24.19 10.95 -20.07
CA ASP A 172 -23.82 9.62 -19.59
C ASP A 172 -22.42 9.60 -18.96
N CYS A 173 -22.23 10.45 -17.95
CA CYS A 173 -20.94 10.65 -17.30
C CYS A 173 -20.86 9.85 -16.00
N MET A 174 -19.85 9.00 -15.88
CA MET A 174 -19.49 8.26 -14.67
C MET A 174 -18.20 8.84 -14.08
N PHE A 175 -18.09 8.86 -12.75
CA PHE A 175 -16.91 9.37 -12.05
C PHE A 175 -16.19 8.23 -11.32
N GLY A 176 -14.87 8.18 -11.46
CA GLY A 176 -13.98 7.27 -10.73
C GLY A 176 -12.93 8.06 -9.96
N ILE A 177 -12.64 7.63 -8.72
CA ILE A 177 -11.55 8.17 -7.90
C ILE A 177 -10.64 7.05 -7.38
N ASP A 178 -9.33 7.25 -7.53
CA ASP A 178 -8.26 6.39 -6.99
C ASP A 178 -7.50 7.16 -5.91
N ILE A 179 -7.71 6.78 -4.65
CA ILE A 179 -7.04 7.34 -3.48
C ILE A 179 -5.72 6.58 -3.26
N GLY A 180 -4.72 6.95 -4.04
CA GLY A 180 -3.38 6.38 -3.97
C GLY A 180 -2.58 6.91 -2.77
N LEU A 181 -1.45 6.26 -2.47
CA LEU A 181 -0.60 6.67 -1.33
C LEU A 181 0.01 8.07 -1.54
N LYS A 182 0.34 8.44 -2.78
CA LYS A 182 1.02 9.72 -3.08
C LYS A 182 0.13 10.74 -3.75
N ASN A 183 -0.90 10.28 -4.44
CA ASN A 183 -1.74 11.11 -5.30
C ASN A 183 -3.16 10.59 -5.26
N VAL A 184 -4.11 11.52 -5.29
CA VAL A 184 -5.49 11.22 -5.64
C VAL A 184 -5.66 11.46 -7.13
N LYS A 185 -6.23 10.48 -7.82
CA LYS A 185 -6.55 10.58 -9.24
C LYS A 185 -8.05 10.47 -9.45
N CYS A 186 -8.58 11.28 -10.35
CA CYS A 186 -9.96 11.18 -10.75
C CYS A 186 -10.07 10.99 -12.26
N ALA A 187 -11.12 10.29 -12.69
CA ALA A 187 -11.48 10.16 -14.09
C ALA A 187 -13.00 10.36 -14.26
N LEU A 188 -13.38 11.06 -15.31
CA LEU A 188 -14.74 11.11 -15.83
C LEU A 188 -14.77 10.25 -17.09
N VAL A 189 -15.76 9.37 -17.19
CA VAL A 189 -15.85 8.33 -18.22
C VAL A 189 -17.25 8.35 -18.82
N CYS A 190 -17.37 8.14 -20.13
CA CYS A 190 -18.65 7.91 -20.78
C CYS A 190 -19.13 6.49 -20.44
N GLY A 191 -20.31 6.35 -19.82
CA GLY A 191 -20.84 5.05 -19.39
C GLY A 191 -21.09 4.08 -20.56
N THR A 192 -21.50 4.61 -21.70
CA THR A 192 -21.86 3.84 -22.89
C THR A 192 -20.63 3.38 -23.66
N THR A 193 -19.63 4.26 -23.84
CA THR A 193 -18.46 3.96 -24.68
C THR A 193 -17.24 3.51 -23.88
N GLY A 194 -17.20 3.79 -22.57
CA GLY A 194 -15.99 3.62 -21.75
C GLY A 194 -14.90 4.66 -22.04
N SER A 195 -15.15 5.65 -22.90
CA SER A 195 -14.18 6.70 -23.24
C SER A 195 -13.87 7.59 -22.03
N ILE A 196 -12.60 7.95 -21.84
CA ILE A 196 -12.18 8.93 -20.83
C ILE A 196 -12.56 10.34 -21.31
N LEU A 197 -13.40 11.02 -20.55
CA LEU A 197 -13.87 12.40 -20.80
C LEU A 197 -12.93 13.44 -20.20
N ALA A 198 -12.47 13.20 -18.97
CA ALA A 198 -11.48 14.04 -18.33
C ALA A 198 -10.77 13.28 -17.21
N THR A 199 -9.55 13.70 -16.86
CA THR A 199 -8.83 13.17 -15.70
C THR A 199 -8.19 14.29 -14.90
N SER A 200 -8.00 14.06 -13.62
CA SER A 200 -7.15 14.89 -12.77
C SER A 200 -6.24 14.02 -11.91
N SER A 201 -5.08 14.56 -11.53
CA SER A 201 -4.20 13.95 -10.52
C SER A 201 -3.62 15.04 -9.63
N VAL A 202 -3.79 14.88 -8.33
CA VAL A 202 -3.36 15.81 -7.30
C VAL A 202 -2.50 15.08 -6.26
N PRO A 203 -1.29 15.59 -5.95
CA PRO A 203 -0.45 15.01 -4.91
C PRO A 203 -1.07 15.21 -3.53
N ILE A 204 -0.90 14.21 -2.67
CA ILE A 204 -1.27 14.29 -1.26
C ILE A 204 -0.09 14.90 -0.52
N GLN A 205 -0.35 15.99 0.21
CA GLN A 205 0.69 16.62 1.02
C GLN A 205 1.09 15.68 2.16
N HIS A 206 2.38 15.35 2.21
CA HIS A 206 2.95 14.53 3.27
C HIS A 206 3.17 15.38 4.52
N ASP A 207 2.72 14.87 5.65
CA ASP A 207 2.99 15.44 6.96
C ASP A 207 4.26 14.78 7.52
N ALA A 208 5.36 15.54 7.58
CA ALA A 208 6.66 15.04 8.04
C ALA A 208 6.68 14.70 9.54
N SER A 209 5.65 15.08 10.30
CA SER A 209 5.52 14.72 11.72
C SER A 209 4.96 13.31 11.95
N LEU A 210 4.36 12.71 10.91
CA LEU A 210 3.77 11.38 10.98
C LEU A 210 4.79 10.27 10.65
N LEU A 211 4.47 9.06 11.08
CA LEU A 211 5.25 7.88 10.69
C LEU A 211 5.14 7.61 9.19
N GLU A 212 6.12 6.91 8.61
CA GLU A 212 6.09 6.52 7.19
C GLU A 212 4.85 5.70 6.83
N SER A 213 4.33 4.94 7.79
CA SER A 213 3.11 4.14 7.65
C SER A 213 1.81 4.93 7.84
N GLU A 214 1.87 6.23 8.09
CA GLU A 214 0.72 7.07 8.46
C GLU A 214 0.46 8.21 7.49
N GLN A 215 -0.80 8.62 7.39
CA GLN A 215 -1.22 9.76 6.58
C GLN A 215 -2.30 10.59 7.26
N SER A 216 -2.19 11.91 7.08
CA SER A 216 -3.19 12.87 7.53
C SER A 216 -4.45 12.76 6.67
N VAL A 217 -5.57 12.33 7.28
CA VAL A 217 -6.89 12.31 6.62
C VAL A 217 -7.30 13.69 6.11
N PRO A 218 -7.09 14.81 6.85
CA PRO A 218 -7.28 16.16 6.30
C PRO A 218 -6.50 16.42 4.99
N ASN A 219 -5.24 16.01 4.90
CA ASN A 219 -4.45 16.20 3.67
C ASN A 219 -4.97 15.34 2.51
N ILE A 220 -5.45 14.13 2.80
CA ILE A 220 -6.13 13.26 1.81
C ILE A 220 -7.42 13.94 1.33
N LEU A 221 -8.27 14.43 2.24
CA LEU A 221 -9.51 15.13 1.90
C LEU A 221 -9.27 16.40 1.08
N LEU A 222 -8.21 17.17 1.38
CA LEU A 222 -7.81 18.34 0.59
C LEU A 222 -7.42 17.92 -0.84
N ALA A 223 -6.66 16.84 -1.00
CA ALA A 223 -6.26 16.32 -2.30
C ALA A 223 -7.46 15.77 -3.10
N VAL A 224 -8.39 15.05 -2.44
CA VAL A 224 -9.65 14.59 -3.02
C VAL A 224 -10.45 15.76 -3.56
N LEU A 225 -10.67 16.79 -2.72
CA LEU A 225 -11.44 17.96 -3.11
C LEU A 225 -10.78 18.72 -4.27
N ALA A 226 -9.47 18.92 -4.21
CA ALA A 226 -8.72 19.57 -5.28
C ALA A 226 -8.78 18.77 -6.59
N ALA A 227 -8.65 17.43 -6.53
CA ALA A 227 -8.73 16.57 -7.70
C ALA A 227 -10.11 16.61 -8.35
N VAL A 228 -11.18 16.58 -7.54
CA VAL A 228 -12.55 16.74 -8.05
C VAL A 228 -12.73 18.12 -8.66
N GLN A 229 -12.37 19.20 -7.96
CA GLN A 229 -12.58 20.57 -8.44
C GLN A 229 -11.81 20.89 -9.73
N ALA A 230 -10.68 20.24 -9.97
CA ALA A 230 -9.89 20.39 -11.17
C ALA A 230 -10.58 19.84 -12.43
N LEU A 231 -11.61 19.00 -12.29
CA LEU A 231 -12.38 18.47 -13.41
C LEU A 231 -13.37 19.52 -13.96
N PRO A 232 -13.70 19.49 -15.28
CA PRO A 232 -14.61 20.44 -15.90
C PRO A 232 -15.99 20.49 -15.23
N THR A 233 -16.43 21.67 -14.81
CA THR A 233 -17.72 21.88 -14.12
C THR A 233 -18.92 21.28 -14.88
N PRO A 234 -19.07 21.46 -16.22
CA PRO A 234 -20.22 20.90 -16.93
C PRO A 234 -20.28 19.37 -16.88
N LEU A 235 -19.13 18.69 -16.86
CA LEU A 235 -19.09 17.23 -16.74
C LEU A 235 -19.31 16.77 -15.30
N ARG A 236 -18.82 17.53 -14.31
CA ARG A 236 -19.09 17.24 -12.90
C ARG A 236 -20.57 17.30 -12.56
N GLN A 237 -21.28 18.27 -13.14
CA GLN A 237 -22.73 18.41 -12.97
C GLN A 237 -23.51 17.26 -13.61
N SER A 238 -22.89 16.46 -14.47
CA SER A 238 -23.56 15.37 -15.17
C SER A 238 -23.17 13.97 -14.70
N ILE A 239 -22.37 13.88 -13.61
CA ILE A 239 -22.01 12.61 -12.97
C ILE A 239 -23.27 11.90 -12.49
N ARG A 240 -23.46 10.65 -12.93
CA ARG A 240 -24.58 9.78 -12.52
C ARG A 240 -24.20 8.74 -11.48
N SER A 241 -22.93 8.35 -11.43
CA SER A 241 -22.43 7.32 -10.55
C SER A 241 -20.99 7.61 -10.14
N VAL A 242 -20.64 7.18 -8.93
CA VAL A 242 -19.31 7.33 -8.34
C VAL A 242 -18.74 5.93 -8.09
N GLY A 243 -17.57 5.66 -8.65
CA GLY A 243 -16.73 4.52 -8.31
C GLY A 243 -15.53 4.98 -7.49
N ILE A 244 -15.18 4.23 -6.45
CA ILE A 244 -14.08 4.55 -5.54
C ILE A 244 -13.13 3.35 -5.52
N CYS A 245 -11.83 3.62 -5.60
CA CYS A 245 -10.77 2.68 -5.31
C CYS A 245 -9.62 3.40 -4.60
N GLY A 246 -8.64 2.64 -4.09
CA GLY A 246 -7.50 3.24 -3.42
C GLY A 246 -6.54 2.21 -2.84
N VAL A 247 -5.72 2.68 -1.91
CA VAL A 247 -4.76 1.84 -1.17
C VAL A 247 -5.51 0.91 -0.23
N MET A 248 -5.37 -0.41 -0.46
CA MET A 248 -5.97 -1.46 0.35
C MET A 248 -5.30 -1.65 1.72
N HIS A 249 -5.89 -2.54 2.54
CA HIS A 249 -5.39 -3.04 3.83
C HIS A 249 -5.40 -2.08 5.01
N GLY A 250 -5.15 -0.80 4.79
CA GLY A 250 -5.04 0.20 5.86
C GLY A 250 -6.34 0.43 6.62
N ILE A 251 -6.24 1.15 7.72
CA ILE A 251 -7.34 1.42 8.65
C ILE A 251 -7.39 2.89 9.08
N VAL A 252 -8.60 3.43 9.10
CA VAL A 252 -8.98 4.70 9.72
C VAL A 252 -10.18 4.45 10.64
N TRP A 253 -10.21 5.12 11.79
CA TRP A 253 -11.33 5.11 12.71
C TRP A 253 -12.07 6.44 12.65
N TRP A 254 -13.37 6.44 12.86
CA TRP A 254 -14.15 7.67 12.93
C TRP A 254 -15.35 7.56 13.87
N ARG A 255 -15.90 8.72 14.22
CA ARG A 255 -17.14 8.87 15.00
C ARG A 255 -18.28 9.28 14.09
N CYS A 256 -19.11 8.32 13.70
CA CYS A 256 -20.14 8.46 12.67
C CYS A 256 -21.01 9.72 12.81
N LYS A 257 -21.53 9.99 14.02
CA LYS A 257 -22.44 11.11 14.26
C LYS A 257 -21.80 12.49 14.04
N SER A 258 -20.48 12.58 14.14
CA SER A 258 -19.74 13.85 14.08
C SER A 258 -19.11 14.11 12.71
N VAL A 259 -18.96 13.08 11.86
CA VAL A 259 -18.29 13.18 10.55
C VAL A 259 -18.94 14.25 9.67
N ARG A 260 -20.27 14.26 9.54
CA ARG A 260 -20.98 15.23 8.69
C ARG A 260 -20.69 16.67 9.08
N GLN A 261 -20.84 17.00 10.36
CA GLN A 261 -20.58 18.35 10.88
C GLN A 261 -19.12 18.74 10.64
N ALA A 262 -18.18 17.84 10.95
CA ALA A 262 -16.77 18.09 10.74
C ALA A 262 -16.42 18.31 9.26
N MET A 263 -17.07 17.60 8.33
CA MET A 263 -16.89 17.84 6.90
C MET A 263 -17.43 19.20 6.46
N CYS A 264 -18.58 19.65 6.98
CA CYS A 264 -19.07 21.01 6.72
C CYS A 264 -18.08 22.07 7.21
N GLU A 265 -17.54 21.90 8.42
CA GLU A 265 -16.55 22.80 8.99
C GLU A 265 -15.23 22.78 8.19
N PHE A 266 -14.78 21.60 7.77
CA PHE A 266 -13.59 21.41 6.95
C PHE A 266 -13.70 22.13 5.59
N LEU A 267 -14.88 22.05 4.94
CA LEU A 267 -15.13 22.72 3.67
C LEU A 267 -15.22 24.25 3.83
N SER A 268 -15.81 24.73 4.92
CA SER A 268 -15.95 26.17 5.22
C SER A 268 -14.62 26.83 5.63
N ALA A 269 -13.73 26.11 6.32
CA ALA A 269 -12.44 26.62 6.77
C ALA A 269 -11.46 26.96 5.63
N ARG A 270 -11.78 26.63 4.37
CA ARG A 270 -10.97 26.99 3.19
C ARG A 270 -10.89 28.51 2.92
N GLY A 271 -11.69 29.33 3.60
CA GLY A 271 -11.69 30.80 3.46
C GLY A 271 -10.61 31.52 4.28
N ASP A 272 -10.18 30.97 5.42
CA ASP A 272 -9.23 31.61 6.33
C ASP A 272 -7.91 30.84 6.36
N SER A 273 -6.91 31.40 5.70
CA SER A 273 -5.57 30.85 5.60
C SER A 273 -4.82 31.04 6.92
N GLY A 274 -5.01 30.11 7.86
CA GLY A 274 -4.09 29.95 8.99
C GLY A 274 -4.74 29.64 10.32
N ALA A 275 -5.13 28.37 10.54
CA ALA A 275 -5.10 27.69 11.85
C ALA A 275 -5.75 26.30 11.73
N THR A 276 -5.00 25.28 11.30
CA THR A 276 -5.44 23.87 11.44
C THR A 276 -4.69 23.12 12.55
N SER A 277 -3.81 23.78 13.30
CA SER A 277 -2.84 23.10 14.18
C SER A 277 -3.34 22.69 15.57
N ALA A 278 -4.64 22.73 15.87
CA ALA A 278 -5.15 22.30 17.18
C ALA A 278 -6.53 21.63 17.16
N LYS A 279 -7.06 21.28 15.99
CA LYS A 279 -8.42 20.75 15.89
C LYS A 279 -8.43 19.23 15.95
N SER A 280 -9.05 18.67 16.98
CA SER A 280 -9.38 17.25 17.04
C SER A 280 -10.50 16.97 16.03
N TRP A 281 -10.22 16.12 15.05
CA TRP A 281 -11.20 15.66 14.08
C TRP A 281 -11.92 14.41 14.59
N PRO A 282 -13.17 14.14 14.18
CA PRO A 282 -13.88 12.91 14.53
C PRO A 282 -13.41 11.71 13.71
N TRP A 283 -12.14 11.71 13.30
CA TRP A 283 -11.47 10.61 12.61
C TRP A 283 -10.00 10.58 13.04
N SER A 284 -9.42 9.39 13.03
CA SER A 284 -8.02 9.16 13.35
C SER A 284 -7.09 9.57 12.20
N THR A 285 -5.79 9.52 12.46
CA THR A 285 -4.78 9.37 11.40
C THR A 285 -5.05 8.08 10.62
N TYR A 286 -4.81 8.10 9.30
CA TYR A 286 -4.91 6.90 8.47
C TYR A 286 -3.63 6.06 8.62
N ILE A 287 -3.76 4.83 9.11
CA ILE A 287 -2.64 3.87 9.19
C ILE A 287 -2.68 2.97 7.95
N THR A 288 -1.64 3.06 7.13
CA THR A 288 -1.57 2.41 5.81
C THR A 288 -1.05 0.97 5.89
N PHE A 289 -1.11 0.25 4.77
CA PHE A 289 -0.53 -1.09 4.61
C PHE A 289 0.99 -1.19 4.88
N LEU A 290 1.69 -0.04 4.95
CA LEU A 290 3.11 -0.01 5.32
C LEU A 290 3.32 -0.27 6.81
N ASP A 291 2.26 -0.28 7.63
CA ASP A 291 2.34 -0.53 9.07
C ASP A 291 3.04 -1.86 9.41
N GLN A 292 4.10 -1.75 10.23
CA GLN A 292 4.91 -2.88 10.68
C GLN A 292 4.89 -3.05 12.21
N ARG A 293 3.93 -2.44 12.91
CA ARG A 293 3.74 -2.62 14.36
C ARG A 293 3.54 -4.08 14.75
N CYS A 294 2.84 -4.84 13.91
CA CYS A 294 2.60 -6.26 14.11
C CYS A 294 3.81 -7.11 13.68
N THR A 295 4.67 -7.46 14.64
CA THR A 295 5.87 -8.25 14.36
C THR A 295 5.55 -9.68 13.89
N PRO A 296 6.45 -10.35 13.17
CA PRO A 296 6.24 -11.73 12.73
C PRO A 296 5.93 -12.72 13.87
N SER A 297 6.54 -12.55 15.05
CA SER A 297 6.29 -13.39 16.21
C SER A 297 4.90 -13.17 16.80
N LEU A 298 4.45 -11.92 16.91
CA LEU A 298 3.10 -11.58 17.36
C LEU A 298 2.05 -12.15 16.41
N LEU A 299 2.26 -12.01 15.10
CA LEU A 299 1.37 -12.57 14.08
C LEU A 299 1.33 -14.10 14.12
N ALA A 300 2.45 -14.77 14.39
CA ALA A 300 2.48 -16.23 14.54
C ALA A 300 1.65 -16.67 15.76
N GLU A 301 1.77 -15.97 16.89
CA GLU A 301 0.98 -16.21 18.10
C GLU A 301 -0.52 -16.06 17.81
N TRP A 302 -0.94 -14.95 17.19
CA TRP A 302 -2.35 -14.72 16.85
C TRP A 302 -2.90 -15.73 15.87
N ARG A 303 -2.14 -16.10 14.83
CA ARG A 303 -2.57 -17.13 13.87
C ARG A 303 -2.76 -18.49 14.54
N ALA A 304 -1.88 -18.87 15.47
CA ALA A 304 -2.04 -20.11 16.23
C ALA A 304 -3.30 -20.10 17.10
N LYS A 305 -3.59 -18.97 17.78
CA LYS A 305 -4.82 -18.80 18.56
C LYS A 305 -6.08 -18.86 17.69
N ILE A 306 -6.07 -18.20 16.53
CA ILE A 306 -7.18 -18.24 15.56
C ILE A 306 -7.40 -19.67 15.04
N GLN A 307 -6.33 -20.38 14.69
CA GLN A 307 -6.42 -21.76 14.22
C GLN A 307 -7.02 -22.67 15.30
N LEU A 308 -6.60 -22.51 16.56
CA LEU A 308 -7.17 -23.24 17.69
C LEU A 308 -8.66 -22.92 17.87
N ALA A 309 -9.04 -21.64 17.86
CA ALA A 309 -10.43 -21.21 17.99
C ALA A 309 -11.31 -21.74 16.85
N ASN A 310 -10.82 -21.73 15.61
CA ASN A 310 -11.55 -22.25 14.45
C ASN A 310 -11.64 -23.79 14.44
N SER A 311 -10.71 -24.49 15.10
CA SER A 311 -10.73 -25.96 15.19
C SER A 311 -11.59 -26.48 16.34
N ALA A 312 -12.03 -25.60 17.26
CA ALA A 312 -12.87 -25.99 18.37
C ALA A 312 -14.25 -26.51 17.86
N PRO A 313 -14.74 -27.67 18.34
CA PRO A 313 -16.04 -28.18 17.94
C PRO A 313 -17.14 -27.19 18.35
N ASP A 314 -18.03 -26.85 17.42
CA ASP A 314 -19.23 -26.09 17.77
C ASP A 314 -20.13 -26.98 18.64
N VAL A 315 -20.31 -26.60 19.90
CA VAL A 315 -21.18 -27.31 20.85
C VAL A 315 -22.67 -27.24 20.43
N THR A 316 -22.98 -26.48 19.37
CA THR A 316 -24.34 -26.22 18.87
C THR A 316 -24.70 -26.94 17.56
N SER A 317 -23.80 -27.72 16.96
CA SER A 317 -24.03 -28.36 15.65
C SER A 317 -23.94 -29.88 15.72
N PHE A 318 -25.09 -30.53 15.95
CA PHE A 318 -25.31 -31.95 15.63
C PHE A 318 -25.65 -32.09 14.14
N THR A 319 -24.72 -31.73 13.26
CA THR A 319 -24.81 -32.10 11.84
C THR A 319 -23.44 -32.58 11.37
N LEU A 320 -23.41 -33.86 11.01
CA LEU A 320 -22.25 -34.59 10.51
C LEU A 320 -22.01 -34.20 9.05
N GLU A 321 -21.34 -33.07 8.81
CA GLU A 321 -20.72 -32.74 7.52
C GLU A 321 -19.32 -32.19 7.83
N ALA A 322 -18.32 -33.05 7.67
CA ALA A 322 -16.91 -32.70 7.78
C ALA A 322 -16.52 -31.80 6.58
N ALA A 323 -16.87 -30.53 6.65
CA ALA A 323 -16.39 -29.53 5.69
C ALA A 323 -15.02 -29.00 6.14
N GLY A 324 -14.02 -29.08 5.26
CA GLY A 324 -12.62 -28.72 5.49
C GLY A 324 -12.39 -27.27 5.93
N GLY A 325 -12.54 -27.03 7.23
CA GLY A 325 -12.46 -25.73 7.86
C GLY A 325 -11.07 -25.08 7.82
N CYS A 326 -11.07 -23.75 7.76
CA CYS A 326 -9.96 -22.81 7.95
C CYS A 326 -9.22 -22.29 6.70
N ALA A 327 -9.47 -22.77 5.47
CA ALA A 327 -8.77 -22.28 4.27
C ALA A 327 -9.41 -21.07 3.57
N SER A 328 -10.68 -20.74 3.83
CA SER A 328 -11.44 -19.68 3.15
C SER A 328 -11.33 -18.30 3.78
N SER A 329 -11.02 -18.24 5.09
CA SER A 329 -10.84 -16.98 5.81
C SER A 329 -9.47 -16.37 5.49
N SER A 330 -9.45 -15.06 5.23
CA SER A 330 -8.20 -14.35 4.99
C SER A 330 -7.28 -14.39 6.21
N PRO A 331 -5.97 -14.55 6.02
CA PRO A 331 -5.02 -14.56 7.12
C PRO A 331 -4.83 -13.15 7.69
N ILE A 332 -4.64 -13.05 9.01
CA ILE A 332 -4.12 -11.82 9.63
C ILE A 332 -2.68 -11.59 9.13
N ALA A 333 -2.31 -10.36 8.78
CA ALA A 333 -0.97 -9.99 8.35
C ALA A 333 -0.59 -8.57 8.83
N SER A 334 0.71 -8.26 8.85
CA SER A 334 1.16 -6.88 9.15
C SER A 334 0.65 -5.92 8.07
N GLY A 335 0.20 -4.75 8.47
CA GLY A 335 -0.40 -3.77 7.58
C GLY A 335 -1.87 -4.02 7.26
N TYR A 336 -2.47 -5.12 7.75
CA TYR A 336 -3.89 -5.40 7.57
C TYR A 336 -4.70 -4.79 8.72
N GLY A 337 -5.86 -4.23 8.40
CA GLY A 337 -6.71 -3.49 9.34
C GLY A 337 -7.01 -4.24 10.64
N LEU A 338 -7.36 -5.53 10.60
CA LEU A 338 -7.68 -6.27 11.82
C LEU A 338 -6.44 -6.51 12.71
N ALA A 339 -5.25 -6.66 12.11
CA ALA A 339 -4.00 -6.79 12.86
C ALA A 339 -3.66 -5.49 13.57
N THR A 340 -3.69 -4.38 12.82
CA THR A 340 -3.43 -3.04 13.35
C THR A 340 -4.47 -2.67 14.41
N PHE A 341 -5.74 -3.00 14.21
CA PHE A 341 -6.80 -2.81 15.20
C PHE A 341 -6.50 -3.50 16.52
N ALA A 342 -6.18 -4.79 16.49
CA ALA A 342 -5.86 -5.54 17.71
C ALA A 342 -4.61 -4.98 18.41
N TYR A 343 -3.59 -4.58 17.64
CA TYR A 343 -2.41 -3.94 18.19
C TYR A 343 -2.73 -2.62 18.89
N MET A 344 -3.49 -1.73 18.24
CA MET A 344 -3.86 -0.43 18.80
C MET A 344 -4.70 -0.60 20.06
N MET A 345 -5.65 -1.55 20.06
CA MET A 345 -6.44 -1.85 21.25
C MET A 345 -5.60 -2.35 22.43
N GLU A 346 -4.54 -3.11 22.17
CA GLU A 346 -3.65 -3.64 23.20
C GLU A 346 -2.67 -2.60 23.74
N ARG A 347 -2.09 -1.79 22.85
CA ARG A 347 -0.90 -0.97 23.14
C ARG A 347 -1.21 0.51 23.31
N GLN A 348 -2.23 1.00 22.60
CA GLN A 348 -2.57 2.42 22.50
C GLN A 348 -4.10 2.61 22.47
N PRO A 349 -4.86 2.06 23.44
CA PRO A 349 -6.33 2.10 23.38
C PRO A 349 -6.90 3.53 23.40
N GLY A 350 -6.21 4.47 24.05
CA GLY A 350 -6.61 5.88 24.09
C GLY A 350 -6.59 6.56 22.71
N ASP A 351 -5.76 6.08 21.76
CA ASP A 351 -5.66 6.66 20.41
C ASP A 351 -6.88 6.31 19.53
N ILE A 352 -7.65 5.29 19.92
CA ILE A 352 -8.86 4.85 19.22
C ILE A 352 -10.12 4.97 20.08
N GLU A 353 -10.00 5.49 21.30
CA GLU A 353 -11.10 5.64 22.24
C GLU A 353 -12.16 6.61 21.70
N GLY A 354 -13.43 6.19 21.78
CA GLY A 354 -14.57 7.01 21.38
C GLY A 354 -14.82 7.10 19.88
N PHE A 355 -14.08 6.38 19.04
CA PHE A 355 -14.52 6.05 17.68
C PHE A 355 -15.48 4.86 17.72
N ASP A 356 -16.49 4.88 16.85
CA ASP A 356 -17.57 3.89 16.81
C ASP A 356 -17.60 3.10 15.49
N THR A 357 -16.68 3.39 14.56
CA THR A 357 -16.57 2.71 13.26
C THR A 357 -15.14 2.78 12.74
N CYS A 358 -14.76 1.79 11.92
CA CYS A 358 -13.51 1.79 11.19
C CYS A 358 -13.66 1.19 9.79
N GLY A 359 -12.67 1.44 8.94
CA GLY A 359 -12.65 0.97 7.56
C GLY A 359 -11.37 1.39 6.87
N THR A 360 -11.25 1.08 5.57
CA THR A 360 -10.20 1.64 4.73
C THR A 360 -10.44 3.13 4.49
N ILE A 361 -9.47 3.80 3.86
CA ILE A 361 -9.66 5.20 3.46
C ILE A 361 -10.78 5.33 2.41
N GLN A 362 -10.97 4.32 1.55
CA GLN A 362 -12.05 4.27 0.57
C GLN A 362 -13.41 4.23 1.27
N ASP A 363 -13.56 3.37 2.27
CA ASP A 363 -14.80 3.19 3.03
C ASP A 363 -15.17 4.47 3.76
N PHE A 364 -14.19 5.15 4.38
CA PHE A 364 -14.40 6.44 5.01
C PHE A 364 -14.86 7.52 4.01
N ILE A 365 -14.23 7.62 2.83
CA ILE A 365 -14.64 8.57 1.80
C ILE A 365 -16.04 8.24 1.26
N ALA A 366 -16.35 6.97 1.07
CA ALA A 366 -17.69 6.53 0.69
C ALA A 366 -18.74 6.92 1.75
N PHE A 367 -18.45 6.66 3.03
CA PHE A 367 -19.28 7.04 4.17
C PHE A 367 -19.58 8.54 4.19
N VAL A 368 -18.55 9.37 3.96
CA VAL A 368 -18.67 10.83 3.86
C VAL A 368 -19.53 11.24 2.65
N LEU A 369 -19.26 10.70 1.46
CA LEU A 369 -19.96 11.07 0.23
C LEU A 369 -21.44 10.67 0.24
N CYS A 370 -21.76 9.53 0.86
CA CYS A 370 -23.14 9.08 1.06
C CYS A 370 -23.85 9.85 2.19
N GLY A 371 -23.12 10.67 2.96
CA GLY A 371 -23.67 11.39 4.10
C GLY A 371 -24.14 10.45 5.22
N HIS A 372 -23.51 9.28 5.36
CA HIS A 372 -23.83 8.36 6.43
C HIS A 372 -23.50 8.97 7.81
N SER A 373 -24.17 8.46 8.84
CA SER A 373 -24.05 8.98 10.22
C SER A 373 -24.23 7.91 11.30
N ALA A 374 -24.34 6.64 10.93
CA ALA A 374 -24.41 5.51 11.84
C ALA A 374 -23.48 4.35 11.41
N PRO A 375 -22.95 3.55 12.35
CA PRO A 375 -22.08 2.41 12.04
C PRO A 375 -22.68 1.39 11.08
N SER A 376 -23.99 1.09 11.21
CA SER A 376 -24.71 0.15 10.35
C SER A 376 -24.81 0.57 8.87
N GLN A 377 -24.43 1.80 8.55
CA GLN A 377 -24.36 2.32 7.18
C GLN A 377 -22.95 2.23 6.59
N ASN A 378 -21.96 1.88 7.41
CA ASN A 378 -20.62 1.61 6.93
C ASN A 378 -20.65 0.37 6.03
N CYS A 379 -19.92 0.43 4.93
CA CYS A 379 -19.78 -0.68 4.03
C CYS A 379 -18.33 -0.78 3.57
N MET A 380 -17.87 -2.02 3.47
CA MET A 380 -16.56 -2.38 2.95
C MET A 380 -16.78 -3.40 1.85
N ASP A 381 -16.12 -3.20 0.71
CA ASP A 381 -16.23 -4.15 -0.39
C ASP A 381 -15.51 -5.48 -0.04
N VAL A 382 -15.91 -6.58 -0.67
CA VAL A 382 -15.35 -7.91 -0.37
C VAL A 382 -13.84 -8.01 -0.64
N THR A 383 -13.31 -7.18 -1.54
CA THR A 383 -11.90 -7.12 -1.88
C THR A 383 -11.11 -6.49 -0.74
N ASP A 384 -11.53 -5.31 -0.26
CA ASP A 384 -10.92 -4.66 0.90
C ASP A 384 -11.12 -5.49 2.19
N ALA A 385 -12.30 -6.08 2.39
CA ALA A 385 -12.60 -6.94 3.54
C ALA A 385 -11.73 -8.20 3.59
N PHE A 386 -11.55 -8.89 2.45
CA PHE A 386 -10.61 -10.02 2.39
C PHE A 386 -9.19 -9.57 2.76
N SER A 387 -8.83 -8.35 2.42
CA SER A 387 -7.51 -7.77 2.64
C SER A 387 -7.24 -7.29 4.07
N TRP A 388 -8.20 -7.44 4.99
CA TRP A 388 -8.12 -7.01 6.39
C TRP A 388 -7.79 -8.13 7.39
N GLY A 389 -7.91 -9.39 6.95
CA GLY A 389 -7.72 -10.58 7.79
C GLY A 389 -8.99 -10.95 8.56
N GLY A 390 -9.38 -12.23 8.52
CA GLY A 390 -10.57 -12.74 9.19
C GLY A 390 -11.87 -12.68 8.38
N PHE A 391 -11.84 -12.32 7.10
CA PHE A 391 -13.01 -12.34 6.22
C PHE A 391 -13.06 -13.64 5.42
N ASP A 392 -14.22 -14.30 5.40
CA ASP A 392 -14.42 -15.57 4.72
C ASP A 392 -15.03 -15.36 3.32
N MET A 393 -14.32 -15.80 2.27
CA MET A 393 -14.76 -15.63 0.89
C MET A 393 -15.99 -16.47 0.51
N ASN A 394 -16.22 -17.59 1.19
CA ASN A 394 -17.34 -18.48 0.87
C ASN A 394 -18.64 -17.92 1.44
N THR A 395 -18.62 -17.50 2.71
CA THR A 395 -19.80 -16.92 3.37
C THR A 395 -19.99 -15.44 3.05
N LYS A 396 -18.93 -14.76 2.58
CA LYS A 396 -18.86 -13.30 2.40
C LYS A 396 -19.15 -12.54 3.69
N THR A 397 -18.71 -13.09 4.81
CA THR A 397 -18.87 -12.49 6.15
C THR A 397 -17.56 -12.54 6.90
N TRP A 398 -17.45 -11.73 7.95
CA TRP A 398 -16.37 -11.87 8.91
C TRP A 398 -16.50 -13.17 9.71
N ASN A 399 -15.37 -13.82 9.98
CA ASN A 399 -15.33 -14.99 10.84
C ASN A 399 -15.46 -14.54 12.31
N PRO A 400 -16.57 -14.87 13.01
CA PRO A 400 -16.83 -14.38 14.36
C PRO A 400 -15.82 -14.89 15.38
N ARG A 401 -15.27 -16.10 15.19
CA ARG A 401 -14.24 -16.67 16.07
C ARG A 401 -12.92 -15.95 15.91
N THR A 402 -12.55 -15.58 14.67
CA THR A 402 -11.38 -14.74 14.42
C THR A 402 -11.54 -13.37 15.09
N LEU A 403 -12.67 -12.69 14.91
CA LEU A 403 -12.92 -11.39 15.55
C LEU A 403 -12.87 -11.47 17.09
N ALA A 404 -13.54 -12.47 17.67
CA ALA A 404 -13.52 -12.70 19.11
C ALA A 404 -12.10 -12.96 19.63
N CYS A 405 -11.31 -13.77 18.92
CA CYS A 405 -9.91 -14.04 19.26
C CYS A 405 -9.06 -12.77 19.22
N MET A 406 -9.20 -11.94 18.19
CA MET A 406 -8.42 -10.70 18.05
C MET A 406 -8.77 -9.70 19.16
N HIS A 407 -10.04 -9.60 19.53
CA HIS A 407 -10.48 -8.77 20.64
C HIS A 407 -9.96 -9.28 22.00
N GLN A 408 -9.91 -10.61 22.22
CA GLN A 408 -9.31 -11.19 23.42
C GLN A 408 -7.79 -10.99 23.48
N CYS A 409 -7.09 -11.18 22.36
CA CYS A 409 -5.66 -10.90 22.25
C CYS A 409 -5.35 -9.46 22.69
N ALA A 410 -6.17 -8.50 22.24
CA ALA A 410 -6.02 -7.11 22.60
C ALA A 410 -6.18 -6.82 24.11
N ARG A 411 -7.00 -7.60 24.82
CA ARG A 411 -7.22 -7.43 26.27
C ARG A 411 -6.22 -8.19 27.14
N SER A 412 -5.70 -9.33 26.67
CA SER A 412 -4.93 -10.27 27.49
C SER A 412 -3.59 -9.73 28.02
N ARG A 413 -3.02 -8.66 27.44
CA ARG A 413 -1.75 -8.08 27.90
C ARG A 413 -1.88 -6.80 28.72
N SER A 414 -3.04 -6.16 28.77
CA SER A 414 -3.27 -5.00 29.65
C SER A 414 -3.48 -5.41 31.11
N SER A 415 -3.97 -6.64 31.33
CA SER A 415 -4.21 -7.23 32.66
C SER A 415 -2.95 -7.71 33.40
N SER A 416 -1.77 -7.71 32.78
CA SER A 416 -0.49 -7.96 33.48
C SER A 416 0.10 -6.75 34.21
N SER A 417 -0.55 -5.57 34.14
CA SER A 417 -0.05 -4.35 34.79
C SER A 417 -0.94 -3.71 35.85
N HIS A 418 -2.23 -4.06 36.00
CA HIS A 418 -3.01 -3.65 37.18
C HIS A 418 -4.17 -4.61 37.42
N ALA A 419 -4.03 -5.45 38.45
CA ALA A 419 -5.14 -6.18 39.05
C ALA A 419 -5.85 -5.26 40.05
N THR A 420 -6.95 -4.66 39.64
CA THR A 420 -8.05 -4.29 40.53
C THR A 420 -9.35 -4.45 39.77
N ASP A 421 -10.14 -5.44 40.20
CA ASP A 421 -11.48 -5.71 39.72
C ASP A 421 -12.38 -4.48 39.83
N SER A 422 -13.03 -4.13 38.72
CA SER A 422 -14.34 -3.51 38.79
C SER A 422 -15.17 -3.98 37.59
N GLU A 423 -16.25 -4.69 37.91
CA GLU A 423 -17.32 -5.02 36.98
C GLU A 423 -17.98 -3.73 36.49
N GLY A 424 -17.99 -3.51 35.18
CA GLY A 424 -18.67 -2.35 34.60
C GLY A 424 -18.60 -2.32 33.08
N SER A 425 -19.78 -2.38 32.46
CA SER A 425 -20.05 -2.06 31.04
C SER A 425 -19.55 -3.07 30.00
N ARG A 426 -20.42 -4.04 29.76
CA ARG A 426 -20.43 -4.94 28.60
C ARG A 426 -20.63 -4.11 27.33
N CYS A 427 -19.55 -3.70 26.67
CA CYS A 427 -19.60 -3.16 25.31
C CYS A 427 -20.02 -4.31 24.38
N ASP A 428 -21.29 -4.32 24.00
CA ASP A 428 -21.91 -5.31 23.13
C ASP A 428 -21.49 -5.01 21.68
N TYR A 429 -20.24 -5.37 21.32
CA TYR A 429 -19.78 -5.41 19.93
C TYR A 429 -20.39 -6.65 19.25
N ARG A 430 -21.70 -6.59 19.02
CA ARG A 430 -22.42 -7.59 18.21
C ARG A 430 -22.33 -7.21 16.73
N THR A 431 -21.53 -7.98 16.01
CA THR A 431 -21.81 -8.43 14.63
C THR A 431 -21.94 -7.39 13.51
N GLU A 432 -21.38 -6.20 13.63
CA GLU A 432 -21.13 -5.31 12.48
C GLU A 432 -19.77 -4.65 12.73
N LEU A 433 -18.84 -4.72 11.77
CA LEU A 433 -17.48 -4.20 11.93
C LEU A 433 -17.44 -2.67 11.79
#